data_AF-A0A5C6U1P5-F1
#
_entry.id   AF-A0A5C6U1P5-F1
#
_cell.length_a   1.000
_cell.length_b   1.000
_cell.length_c   1.000
_cell.angle_alpha   90.00
_cell.angle_beta   90.00
_cell.angle_gamma   90.00
#
_symmetry.space_group_name_H-M   'P 1'
#
loop_
_entity.id
_entity.type
_entity.pdbx_description
1 polymer ?
#
loop_
_entity_poly.entity_id
_entity_poly.type
_entity_poly.pdbx_seq_one_letter_code
_entity_poly.pdbx_strand_id
1 'polypeptide(L)'
;MHAFAFALLSALVLPPRRLLRALACAGWVLADLLFELGQHPALAAPLSRGLEALLPAAVAAPLARYFQAGTFDVADLAAALLGGMGAWLLLHGTATAGETGHAA
;
A
#
# COMPACT_ATOMS: atom_id res chain seq x y z
N MET A 1 0.02 8.74 -1.01
CA MET A 1 0.14 8.62 -2.49
C MET A 1 0.75 7.30 -2.96
N HIS A 2 1.54 6.62 -2.12
CA HIS A 2 2.16 5.32 -2.45
C HIS A 2 1.13 4.24 -2.80
N ALA A 3 0.07 4.09 -1.99
CA ALA A 3 -1.01 3.15 -2.27
C ALA A 3 -1.60 3.28 -3.68
N PHE A 4 -1.80 4.50 -4.18
CA PHE A 4 -2.33 4.75 -5.54
C PHE A 4 -1.35 4.29 -6.61
N ALA A 5 -0.10 4.78 -6.57
CA ALA A 5 0.90 4.52 -7.60
C ALA A 5 1.23 3.02 -7.68
N PHE A 6 1.45 2.38 -6.53
CA PHE A 6 1.80 0.96 -6.50
C PHE A 6 0.63 0.05 -6.87
N ALA A 7 -0.61 0.41 -6.53
CA ALA A 7 -1.78 -0.32 -6.99
C ALA A 7 -1.91 -0.29 -8.52
N LEU A 8 -1.70 0.87 -9.15
CA LEU A 8 -1.72 0.98 -10.61
C LEU A 8 -0.59 0.20 -11.28
N LEU A 9 0.65 0.33 -10.79
CA LEU A 9 1.79 -0.42 -11.32
C LEU A 9 1.60 -1.93 -11.17
N SER A 10 1.06 -2.38 -10.03
CA SER A 10 0.75 -3.80 -9.82
C SER A 10 -0.34 -4.29 -10.77
N ALA A 11 -1.37 -3.46 -11.01
CA ALA A 11 -2.44 -3.78 -11.95
C ALA A 11 -1.97 -3.82 -13.42
N LEU A 12 -0.87 -3.16 -13.78
CA LEU A 12 -0.25 -3.25 -15.10
C LEU A 12 0.50 -4.58 -15.31
N VAL A 13 1.11 -5.13 -14.25
CA VAL A 13 1.90 -6.37 -14.32
C VAL A 13 1.01 -7.61 -14.15
N LEU A 14 -0.08 -7.51 -13.38
CA LEU A 14 -0.98 -8.61 -13.11
C LEU A 14 -1.97 -8.86 -14.26
N PRO A 15 -2.41 -10.11 -14.48
CA PRO A 15 -3.50 -10.42 -15.39
C PRO A 15 -4.74 -9.55 -15.12
N PRO A 16 -5.53 -9.17 -16.13
CA PRO A 16 -6.65 -8.23 -16.02
C PRO A 16 -7.89 -8.86 -15.35
N ARG A 17 -7.71 -9.46 -14.17
CA ARG A 17 -8.77 -10.04 -13.35
C ARG A 17 -9.19 -9.03 -12.29
N ARG A 18 -10.49 -8.75 -12.18
CA ARG A 18 -11.05 -7.81 -11.17
C ARG A 18 -10.57 -8.13 -9.76
N LEU A 19 -10.52 -9.41 -9.39
CA LEU A 19 -10.02 -9.86 -8.09
C LEU A 19 -8.55 -9.47 -7.85
N LEU A 20 -7.66 -9.66 -8.84
CA LEU A 20 -6.25 -9.33 -8.68
C LEU A 20 -6.02 -7.82 -8.55
N ARG A 21 -6.81 -7.01 -9.27
CA ARG A 21 -6.82 -5.55 -9.12
C ARG A 21 -7.31 -5.12 -7.73
N ALA A 22 -8.35 -5.79 -7.20
CA ALA A 22 -8.86 -5.55 -5.85
C ALA A 22 -7.79 -5.84 -4.80
N LEU A 23 -7.13 -6.99 -4.93
CA LEU A 23 -6.06 -7.42 -4.03
C LEU A 23 -4.85 -6.48 -4.11
N ALA A 24 -4.50 -5.97 -5.30
CA ALA A 24 -3.45 -4.97 -5.45
C ALA A 24 -3.81 -3.67 -4.70
N CYS A 25 -5.00 -3.11 -4.93
CA CYS A 25 -5.43 -1.90 -4.22
C CYS A 25 -5.47 -2.11 -2.70
N ALA A 26 -6.13 -3.17 -2.24
CA ALA A 26 -6.27 -3.47 -0.82
C ALA A 26 -4.92 -3.77 -0.15
N GLY A 27 -4.04 -4.51 -0.83
CA GLY A 27 -2.72 -4.87 -0.35
C GLY A 27 -1.83 -3.63 -0.14
N TRP A 28 -1.84 -2.70 -1.09
CA TRP A 28 -1.04 -1.48 -0.96
C TRP A 28 -1.60 -0.49 0.05
N VAL A 29 -2.93 -0.39 0.18
CA VAL A 29 -3.54 0.34 1.31
C VAL A 29 -3.10 -0.26 2.63
N LEU A 30 -3.25 -1.58 2.80
CA LEU A 30 -2.89 -2.25 4.04
C LEU A 30 -1.40 -2.07 4.37
N ALA A 31 -0.52 -2.18 3.38
CA ALA A 31 0.91 -1.95 3.56
C ALA A 31 1.22 -0.54 4.09
N ASP A 32 0.66 0.50 3.46
CA ASP A 32 0.83 1.89 3.92
C ASP A 32 0.31 2.05 5.35
N LEU A 33 -0.88 1.52 5.67
CA LEU A 33 -1.44 1.60 7.02
C LEU A 33 -0.56 0.89 8.07
N LEU A 34 0.00 -0.28 7.74
CA LEU A 34 0.88 -1.02 8.64
C LEU A 34 2.22 -0.31 8.87
N PHE A 35 2.80 0.29 7.82
CA PHE A 35 4.01 1.09 7.97
C PHE A 35 3.77 2.32 8.85
N GLU A 36 2.65 3.00 8.62
CA GLU A 36 2.25 4.17 9.40
C GLU A 36 2.01 3.81 10.87
N LEU A 37 1.24 2.74 11.11
CA LEU A 37 0.97 2.24 12.45
C LEU A 37 2.26 1.79 13.15
N GLY A 38 3.22 1.22 12.41
CA GLY A 38 4.53 0.86 12.95
C GLY A 38 5.35 2.05 13.45
N GLN A 39 5.10 3.25 12.93
CA GLN A 39 5.72 4.51 13.39
C GLN A 39 4.98 5.14 14.58
N HIS A 40 3.85 4.56 15.01
CA HIS A 40 3.15 5.04 16.18
C HIS A 40 4.05 4.93 17.43
N PRO A 41 4.12 5.95 18.31
CA PRO A 41 5.04 5.96 19.45
C PRO A 41 4.92 4.73 20.38
N ALA A 42 3.71 4.18 20.50
CA ALA A 42 3.46 2.98 21.30
C ALA A 42 4.01 1.68 20.67
N LEU A 43 4.25 1.67 19.36
CA LEU A 43 4.63 0.48 18.58
C LEU A 43 6.06 0.54 18.05
N ALA A 44 6.58 1.72 17.73
CA ALA A 44 7.89 1.89 17.10
C ALA A 44 9.03 1.21 17.89
N ALA A 45 9.08 1.43 19.20
CA ALA A 45 10.12 0.86 20.08
C ALA A 45 10.04 -0.67 20.26
N PRO A 46 8.87 -1.28 20.60
CA PRO A 46 8.78 -2.74 20.67
C PRO A 46 8.95 -3.41 19.30
N LEU A 47 8.43 -2.81 18.22
CA LEU A 47 8.57 -3.33 16.86
C LEU A 47 10.04 -3.37 16.44
N SER A 48 10.79 -2.27 16.66
CA SER A 48 12.22 -2.21 16.33
C SER A 48 13.03 -3.29 17.03
N ARG A 49 12.80 -3.50 18.34
CA ARG A 49 13.47 -4.57 19.09
C ARG A 49 13.10 -5.96 18.58
N GLY A 50 11.83 -6.16 18.21
CA GLY A 50 11.39 -7.41 17.60
C GLY A 50 12.07 -7.68 16.25
N LEU A 51 12.21 -6.65 15.41
CA LEU A 51 12.89 -6.76 14.12
C LEU A 51 14.38 -7.08 14.27
N GLU A 52 15.07 -6.44 15.21
CA GLU A 52 16.47 -6.72 15.52
C GLU A 52 16.70 -8.13 16.09
N ALA A 53 15.70 -8.69 16.79
CA ALA A 53 15.78 -10.06 17.30
C ALA A 53 15.49 -11.13 16.22
N LEU A 54 14.64 -10.82 15.23
CA LEU A 54 14.14 -11.79 14.26
C LEU A 54 14.89 -11.77 12.92
N LEU A 55 15.46 -10.64 12.54
CA LEU A 55 16.05 -10.43 11.22
C LEU A 55 17.57 -10.22 11.30
N PRO A 56 18.32 -10.56 10.24
CA PRO A 56 19.73 -10.21 10.15
C PRO A 56 19.94 -8.69 10.27
N ALA A 57 21.02 -8.28 10.92
CA ALA A 57 21.31 -6.86 11.18
C ALA A 57 21.27 -5.98 9.91
N ALA A 58 21.69 -6.52 8.76
CA ALA A 58 21.65 -5.83 7.47
C ALA A 58 20.24 -5.40 7.03
N VAL A 59 19.20 -6.10 7.50
CA VAL A 59 17.78 -5.81 7.22
C VAL A 59 17.11 -5.15 8.42
N ALA A 60 17.40 -5.61 9.63
CA ALA A 60 16.79 -5.10 10.85
C ALA A 60 17.15 -3.64 11.13
N ALA A 61 18.43 -3.27 11.02
CA ALA A 61 18.90 -1.92 11.34
C ALA A 61 18.22 -0.80 10.52
N PRO A 62 18.12 -0.90 9.17
CA PRO A 62 17.42 0.13 8.41
C PRO A 62 15.92 0.18 8.71
N LEU A 63 15.26 -0.96 8.93
CA LEU A 63 13.83 -1.00 9.30
C LEU A 63 13.58 -0.40 10.69
N ALA A 64 14.38 -0.78 11.69
CA ALA A 64 14.29 -0.23 13.04
C ALA A 64 14.50 1.29 13.03
N ARG A 65 15.48 1.78 12.25
CA ARG A 65 15.70 3.21 12.05
C ARG A 65 14.51 3.90 11.37
N TYR A 66 13.90 3.26 10.36
CA TYR A 66 12.70 3.79 9.70
C TYR A 66 11.55 3.98 10.69
N PHE A 67 11.26 2.98 11.51
CA PHE A 67 10.14 3.06 12.47
C PHE A 67 10.40 4.02 13.63
N GLN A 68 11.66 4.20 14.06
CA GLN A 68 11.99 5.13 15.14
C GLN A 68 12.13 6.59 14.69
N ALA A 69 12.56 6.82 13.45
CA ALA A 69 12.72 8.18 12.91
C ALA A 69 11.45 8.73 12.28
N GLY A 70 10.53 7.85 11.87
CA GLY A 70 9.22 8.22 11.33
C GLY A 70 8.29 8.80 12.39
N THR A 71 7.24 9.46 11.92
CA THR A 71 6.21 10.08 12.77
C THR A 71 4.85 9.65 12.27
N PHE A 72 4.03 9.13 13.17
CA PHE A 72 2.65 8.82 12.86
C PHE A 72 1.85 10.07 12.47
N ASP A 73 1.32 10.09 11.26
CA ASP A 73 0.45 11.13 10.69
C ASP A 73 -0.89 10.53 10.21
N VAL A 74 -1.98 11.09 10.73
CA VAL A 74 -3.34 10.72 10.33
C VAL A 74 -3.61 11.11 8.87
N ALA A 75 -2.95 12.16 8.36
CA ALA A 75 -3.05 12.56 6.96
C ALA A 75 -2.53 11.46 6.03
N ASP A 76 -1.50 10.71 6.43
CA ASP A 76 -0.94 9.63 5.64
C ASP A 76 -1.87 8.40 5.60
N LEU A 77 -2.55 8.09 6.71
CA LEU A 77 -3.63 7.10 6.72
C LEU A 77 -4.75 7.48 5.74
N ALA A 78 -5.21 8.74 5.78
CA ALA A 78 -6.24 9.23 4.90
C ALA A 78 -5.78 9.21 3.42
N ALA A 79 -4.53 9.62 3.16
CA ALA A 79 -3.95 9.59 1.83
C ALA A 79 -3.79 8.16 1.27
N ALA A 80 -3.50 7.17 2.12
CA ALA A 80 -3.47 5.76 1.73
C ALA A 80 -4.86 5.28 1.31
N LEU A 81 -5.89 5.53 2.12
CA LEU A 81 -7.27 5.17 1.82
C LEU A 81 -7.80 5.83 0.54
N LEU A 82 -7.60 7.14 0.41
CA LEU A 82 -7.98 7.90 -0.78
C LEU A 82 -7.20 7.44 -2.01
N GLY A 83 -5.92 7.12 -1.85
CA GLY A 83 -5.09 6.57 -2.92
C GLY A 83 -5.57 5.21 -3.41
N GLY A 84 -5.85 4.27 -2.51
CA GLY A 84 -6.41 2.97 -2.88
C GLY A 84 -7.79 3.08 -3.54
N MET A 85 -8.66 3.94 -3.02
CA MET A 85 -9.97 4.23 -3.61
C MET A 85 -9.83 4.82 -5.02
N GLY A 86 -8.96 5.81 -5.19
CA GLY A 86 -8.69 6.42 -6.49
C GLY A 86 -8.20 5.40 -7.53
N ALA A 87 -7.29 4.50 -7.13
CA ALA A 87 -6.78 3.45 -8.02
C ALA A 87 -7.89 2.46 -8.39
N TRP A 88 -8.71 2.06 -7.42
CA TRP A 88 -9.85 1.19 -7.66
C TRP A 88 -10.84 1.80 -8.66
N LEU A 89 -11.23 3.06 -8.45
CA LEU A 89 -12.13 3.79 -9.33
C LEU A 89 -11.55 3.92 -10.74
N LEU A 90 -10.27 4.22 -10.89
CA LEU A 90 -9.63 4.33 -12.20
C LEU A 90 -9.61 2.98 -12.94
N LEU A 91 -9.27 1.90 -12.25
CA LEU A 91 -9.17 0.55 -12.83
C LEU A 91 -10.52 -0.07 -13.19
N HIS A 92 -11.63 0.44 -12.64
CA HIS A 92 -12.98 -0.07 -12.88
C HIS A 92 -13.86 0.91 -13.68
N GLY A 93 -13.62 2.21 -13.57
CA GLY A 93 -14.31 3.25 -14.35
C GLY A 93 -13.85 3.31 -15.81
N THR A 94 -12.65 2.80 -16.12
CA THR A 94 -12.18 2.66 -17.51
C THR A 94 -12.72 1.41 -18.21
N ALA A 95 -13.28 0.44 -17.47
CA ALA A 95 -13.81 -0.80 -18.04
C ALA A 95 -15.18 -0.61 -18.74
N THR A 96 -15.93 0.44 -18.42
CA THR A 96 -17.25 0.72 -19.02
C THR A 96 -17.17 1.42 -20.38
N ALA A 97 -15.99 1.90 -20.81
CA ALA A 97 -15.81 2.56 -22.11
C ALA A 97 -15.42 1.58 -23.25
N GLY A 98 -15.15 0.30 -22.94
CA GLY A 98 -14.65 -0.69 -23.91
C GLY A 98 -15.69 -1.64 -24.51
N GLU A 99 -16.91 -1.70 -23.98
CA GLU A 99 -17.92 -2.69 -24.38
C GLU A 99 -18.88 -2.22 -25.49
N THR A 100 -18.79 -0.97 -25.96
CA THR A 100 -19.63 -0.46 -27.07
C THR A 100 -18.97 -0.51 -28.45
N GLY A 101 -17.75 -1.07 -28.58
CA GLY A 101 -16.95 -0.99 -29.82
C GLY A 101 -16.78 -2.28 -30.62
N HIS A 102 -17.53 -3.36 -30.35
CA HIS A 102 -17.39 -4.64 -31.08
C HIS A 102 -18.71 -5.24 -31.58
N ALA A 103 -19.72 -4.41 -31.76
CA ALA A 103 -20.93 -4.77 -32.51
C ALA A 103 -21.08 -3.84 -33.72
N ALA A 104 -20.25 -4.05 -34.74
CA ALA A 104 -20.45 -3.56 -36.11
C ALA A 104 -19.85 -4.56 -37.09
#